data_AF-A0A3D4W184-F1
#
_entry.id   AF-A0A3D4W184-F1
#
_cell.length_a   1.000
_cell.length_b   1.000
_cell.length_c   1.000
_cell.angle_alpha   90.00
_cell.angle_beta   90.00
_cell.angle_gamma   90.00
#
_symmetry.space_group_name_H-M   'P 1'
#
loop_
_entity.id
_entity.type
_entity.pdbx_description
1 polymer ?
#
loop_
_entity_poly.entity_id
_entity_poly.type
_entity_poly.pdbx_seq_one_letter_code
_entity_poly.pdbx_strand_id
1 'polypeptide(L)'
;LGTVEYNSSTLYRYATVNVMELAGQLGAEQAAETVRAFGEAFLFSMPTGKQNTFANRTLPDAVYVTLREDQPVNLCGAFERAVSRGEQGGYAEASKAALVQYAQQVYASFVEAPAQSFTVGGGLEALAPAQTAKAMLDALEKAVRDALSGNEVE
;
A
#
# COMPACT_ATOMS: atom_id res chain seq x y z
N LEU A 1 40.75 9.24 -2.54
CA LEU A 1 39.48 9.66 -1.90
C LEU A 1 38.34 9.05 -2.69
N GLY A 2 37.44 8.31 -2.04
CA GLY A 2 36.19 7.85 -2.66
C GLY A 2 35.03 8.67 -2.09
N THR A 3 34.25 9.33 -2.93
CA THR A 3 33.01 10.00 -2.53
C THR A 3 31.88 8.98 -2.54
N VAL A 4 31.12 8.91 -1.45
CA VAL A 4 29.90 8.10 -1.38
C VAL A 4 28.72 9.05 -1.20
N GLU A 5 27.81 9.07 -2.17
CA GLU A 5 26.59 9.85 -2.10
C GLU A 5 25.56 9.18 -1.17
N TYR A 6 24.82 10.00 -0.44
CA TYR A 6 23.74 9.60 0.47
C TYR A 6 22.53 10.50 0.24
N ASN A 7 21.33 9.93 0.25
CA ASN A 7 20.06 10.65 0.13
C ASN A 7 19.06 10.11 1.17
N SER A 8 18.34 11.01 1.84
CA SER A 8 17.15 10.71 2.62
C SER A 8 15.92 11.19 1.85
N SER A 9 15.06 10.27 1.44
CA SER A 9 13.90 10.53 0.57
C SER A 9 12.64 9.86 1.13
N THR A 10 11.48 10.49 0.91
CA THR A 10 10.17 9.84 1.06
C THR A 10 9.88 9.07 -0.22
N LEU A 11 9.65 7.75 -0.10
CA LEU A 11 9.47 6.86 -1.25
C LEU A 11 8.02 6.38 -1.34
N TYR A 12 7.50 6.35 -2.57
CA TYR A 12 6.25 5.68 -2.89
C TYR A 12 6.53 4.26 -3.40
N ARG A 13 5.90 3.25 -2.79
CA ARG A 13 5.98 1.84 -3.22
C ARG A 13 4.59 1.37 -3.59
N TYR A 14 4.48 0.64 -4.70
CA TYR A 14 3.22 0.09 -5.22
C TYR A 14 3.40 -1.37 -5.61
N ALA A 15 2.41 -2.19 -5.29
CA ALA A 15 2.33 -3.59 -5.69
C ALA A 15 0.86 -4.01 -5.82
N THR A 16 0.63 -5.07 -6.60
CA THR A 16 -0.70 -5.61 -6.89
C THR A 16 -0.65 -7.13 -6.86
N VAL A 17 -1.70 -7.77 -6.37
CA VAL A 17 -1.86 -9.23 -6.39
C VAL A 17 -3.16 -9.57 -7.11
N ASN A 18 -3.09 -10.42 -8.14
CA ASN A 18 -4.28 -11.00 -8.76
C ASN A 18 -4.77 -12.16 -7.90
N VAL A 19 -5.73 -11.87 -7.02
CA VAL A 19 -6.24 -12.82 -6.02
C VAL A 19 -6.95 -14.01 -6.68
N MET A 20 -7.67 -13.79 -7.78
CA MET A 20 -8.40 -14.86 -8.49
C MET A 20 -7.44 -15.86 -9.14
N GLU A 21 -6.42 -15.37 -9.82
CA GLU A 21 -5.39 -16.24 -10.43
C GLU A 21 -4.59 -16.98 -9.36
N LEU A 22 -4.28 -16.32 -8.24
CA LEU A 22 -3.61 -16.94 -7.10
C LEU A 22 -4.47 -18.06 -6.48
N ALA A 23 -5.77 -17.83 -6.32
CA ALA A 23 -6.71 -18.84 -5.84
C ALA A 23 -6.84 -20.02 -6.81
N GLY A 24 -6.81 -19.77 -8.12
CA GLY A 24 -6.78 -20.84 -9.13
C GLY A 24 -5.55 -21.75 -9.03
N GLN A 25 -4.43 -21.24 -8.48
CA GLN A 25 -3.19 -22.01 -8.32
C GLN A 25 -3.07 -22.68 -6.95
N LEU A 26 -3.51 -22.02 -5.88
CA LEU A 26 -3.27 -22.45 -4.49
C LEU A 26 -4.53 -22.95 -3.77
N GLY A 27 -5.72 -22.68 -4.30
CA GLY A 27 -6.98 -22.77 -3.59
C GLY A 27 -7.31 -21.51 -2.78
N ALA A 28 -8.60 -21.28 -2.51
CA ALA A 28 -9.09 -20.04 -1.91
C ALA A 28 -8.49 -19.74 -0.52
N GLU A 29 -8.42 -20.77 0.33
CA GLU A 29 -7.84 -20.68 1.68
C GLU A 29 -6.40 -20.20 1.64
N GLN A 30 -5.57 -20.93 0.89
CA GLN A 30 -4.13 -20.68 0.83
C GLN A 30 -3.83 -19.35 0.14
N ALA A 31 -4.67 -18.92 -0.81
CA ALA A 31 -4.55 -17.62 -1.46
C ALA A 31 -4.76 -16.48 -0.46
N ALA A 32 -5.76 -16.56 0.42
CA ALA A 32 -5.99 -15.55 1.46
C ALA A 32 -4.78 -15.42 2.41
N GLU A 33 -4.27 -16.55 2.92
CA GLU A 33 -3.08 -16.58 3.77
C GLU A 33 -1.84 -16.01 3.05
N THR A 34 -1.69 -16.34 1.77
CA THR A 34 -0.57 -15.86 0.93
C THR A 34 -0.64 -14.36 0.72
N VAL A 35 -1.84 -13.78 0.48
CA VAL A 35 -2.02 -12.33 0.37
C VAL A 35 -1.64 -11.63 1.68
N ARG A 36 -2.04 -12.18 2.84
CA ARG A 36 -1.62 -11.65 4.15
C ARG A 36 -0.10 -11.69 4.30
N ALA A 37 0.53 -12.84 4.03
CA ALA A 37 1.97 -13.01 4.15
C ALA A 37 2.74 -12.09 3.20
N PHE A 38 2.25 -11.92 1.96
CA PHE A 38 2.78 -10.97 0.99
C PHE A 38 2.69 -9.53 1.51
N GLY A 39 1.54 -9.12 2.04
CA GLY A 39 1.35 -7.79 2.63
C GLY A 39 2.34 -7.54 3.79
N GLU A 40 2.48 -8.51 4.69
CA GLU A 40 3.43 -8.44 5.81
C GLU A 40 4.88 -8.29 5.30
N ALA A 41 5.28 -9.12 4.34
CA ALA A 41 6.60 -9.02 3.72
C ALA A 41 6.81 -7.68 3.01
N PHE A 42 5.81 -7.17 2.29
CA PHE A 42 5.91 -5.90 1.57
C PHE A 42 6.06 -4.70 2.51
N LEU A 43 5.33 -4.69 3.63
CA LEU A 43 5.40 -3.62 4.63
C LEU A 43 6.76 -3.58 5.33
N PHE A 44 7.30 -4.73 5.71
CA PHE A 44 8.45 -4.84 6.61
C PHE A 44 9.77 -5.21 5.93
N SER A 45 9.76 -5.69 4.69
CA SER A 45 11.00 -5.95 3.96
C SER A 45 11.68 -4.64 3.55
N MET A 46 12.99 -4.61 3.78
CA MET A 46 13.87 -3.52 3.36
C MET A 46 15.01 -4.09 2.50
N PRO A 47 15.40 -3.42 1.39
CA PRO A 47 16.54 -3.85 0.58
C PRO A 47 17.81 -4.00 1.43
N THR A 48 18.58 -5.06 1.17
CA THR A 48 19.81 -5.38 1.93
C THR A 48 21.05 -4.58 1.51
N GLY A 49 20.92 -3.73 0.49
CA GLY A 49 22.03 -2.90 -0.02
C GLY A 49 22.58 -1.95 1.03
N LYS A 50 23.88 -2.08 1.35
CA LYS A 50 24.63 -1.27 2.33
C LYS A 50 23.99 -1.17 3.73
N GLN A 51 23.22 -2.19 4.16
CA GLN A 51 22.56 -2.23 5.48
C GLN A 51 23.52 -1.97 6.66
N ASN A 52 24.72 -2.55 6.62
CA ASN A 52 25.70 -2.46 7.70
C ASN A 52 26.31 -1.05 7.88
N THR A 53 26.20 -0.17 6.87
CA THR A 53 26.85 1.15 6.90
C THR A 53 25.85 2.30 7.18
N PHE A 54 24.54 2.08 7.00
CA PHE A 54 23.53 3.16 7.07
C PHE A 54 22.29 2.86 7.95
N ALA A 55 22.16 1.66 8.53
CA ALA A 55 21.06 1.31 9.45
C ALA A 55 19.65 1.64 8.90
N ASN A 56 19.39 1.33 7.62
CA ASN A 56 18.17 1.69 6.87
C ASN A 56 16.90 0.90 7.26
N ARG A 57 16.73 0.49 8.51
CA ARG A 57 15.46 -0.13 8.98
C ARG A 57 14.46 0.95 9.31
N THR A 58 13.71 1.41 8.31
CA THR A 58 12.55 2.30 8.50
C THR A 58 11.25 1.53 8.31
N LEU A 59 10.21 1.93 9.05
CA LEU A 59 8.84 1.53 8.77
C LEU A 59 8.20 2.55 7.80
N PRO A 60 7.19 2.15 7.01
CA PRO A 60 6.44 3.10 6.19
C PRO A 60 5.79 4.19 7.04
N ASP A 61 5.81 5.44 6.58
CA ASP A 61 5.05 6.55 7.21
C ASP A 61 3.53 6.33 7.12
N ALA A 62 3.06 5.74 6.02
CA ALA A 62 1.68 5.31 5.86
C ALA A 62 1.57 4.17 4.82
N VAL A 63 0.47 3.41 4.91
CA VAL A 63 0.11 2.34 3.99
C VAL A 63 -1.34 2.51 3.60
N TYR A 64 -1.64 2.32 2.31
CA TYR A 64 -3.00 2.25 1.78
C TYR A 64 -3.17 0.95 1.02
N VAL A 65 -4.12 0.13 1.43
CA VAL A 65 -4.46 -1.16 0.80
C VAL A 65 -5.89 -1.10 0.30
N THR A 66 -6.12 -1.56 -0.91
CA THR A 66 -7.45 -1.63 -1.52
C THR A 66 -7.72 -3.02 -2.06
N LEU A 67 -8.90 -3.54 -1.77
CA LEU A 67 -9.47 -4.68 -2.49
C LEU A 67 -10.40 -4.13 -3.59
N ARG A 68 -10.18 -4.58 -4.81
CA ARG A 68 -10.90 -4.10 -6.01
C ARG A 68 -11.38 -5.27 -6.83
N GLU A 69 -12.57 -5.13 -7.41
CA GLU A 69 -13.20 -6.12 -8.29
C GLU A 69 -13.07 -5.74 -9.78
N ASP A 70 -12.54 -4.55 -10.06
CA ASP A 70 -12.34 -4.03 -11.41
C ASP A 70 -10.89 -4.21 -11.89
N GLN A 71 -10.05 -3.17 -11.75
CA GLN A 71 -8.66 -3.16 -12.19
C GLN A 71 -7.75 -2.58 -11.08
N PRO A 72 -6.47 -2.98 -11.05
CA PRO A 72 -5.52 -2.34 -10.16
C PRO A 72 -5.29 -0.87 -10.54
N VAL A 73 -5.22 0.01 -9.54
CA VAL A 73 -5.06 1.46 -9.72
C VAL A 73 -3.77 1.93 -9.07
N ASN A 74 -2.80 2.35 -9.88
CA ASN A 74 -1.58 2.97 -9.40
C ASN A 74 -1.78 4.48 -9.20
N LEU A 75 -1.45 4.97 -8.02
CA LEU A 75 -1.62 6.37 -7.63
C LEU A 75 -0.34 7.20 -7.77
N CYS A 76 0.68 6.70 -8.48
CA CYS A 76 1.95 7.41 -8.69
C CYS A 76 1.79 8.79 -9.33
N GLY A 77 0.70 9.03 -10.08
CA GLY A 77 0.35 10.33 -10.64
C GLY A 77 0.20 11.44 -9.59
N ALA A 78 -0.06 11.09 -8.32
CA ALA A 78 -0.05 12.01 -7.18
C ALA A 78 1.29 12.74 -7.01
N PHE A 79 2.38 12.16 -7.55
CA PHE A 79 3.75 12.64 -7.39
C PHE A 79 4.39 13.05 -8.73
N GLU A 80 3.60 13.15 -9.81
CA GLU A 80 4.10 13.65 -11.11
C GLU A 80 4.68 15.06 -10.95
N ARG A 81 3.92 15.94 -10.29
CA ARG A 81 4.46 17.19 -9.78
C ARG A 81 5.18 16.91 -8.47
N ALA A 82 6.48 17.22 -8.45
CA ALA A 82 7.32 17.04 -7.28
C ALA A 82 6.70 17.67 -6.02
N VAL A 83 6.58 16.86 -4.97
CA VAL A 83 6.04 17.31 -3.68
C VAL A 83 7.02 18.28 -3.05
N SER A 84 6.54 19.50 -2.79
CA SER A 84 7.34 20.52 -2.10
C SER A 84 7.44 20.22 -0.61
N ARG A 85 8.53 20.69 0.02
CA ARG A 85 8.73 20.57 1.47
C ARG A 85 7.56 21.23 2.20
N GLY A 86 7.01 20.56 3.21
CA GLY A 86 5.91 21.09 4.02
C GLY A 86 6.33 22.32 4.85
N GLU A 87 5.35 23.08 5.35
CA GLU A 87 5.58 24.31 6.13
C GLU A 87 6.44 24.07 7.39
N GLN A 88 6.23 22.93 8.05
CA GLN A 88 7.01 22.50 9.22
C GLN A 88 8.26 21.70 8.84
N GLY A 89 8.53 21.55 7.55
CA GLY A 89 9.57 20.71 6.98
C GLY A 89 9.12 19.28 6.66
N GLY A 90 10.05 18.49 6.09
CA GLY A 90 9.78 17.12 5.65
C GLY A 90 8.92 17.03 4.38
N TYR A 91 8.78 15.80 3.89
CA TYR A 91 7.99 15.48 2.70
C TYR A 91 6.84 14.50 2.98
N ALA A 92 6.86 13.78 4.12
CA ALA A 92 5.89 12.72 4.41
C ALA A 92 4.44 13.24 4.48
N GLU A 93 4.15 14.27 5.27
CA GLU A 93 2.80 14.82 5.40
C GLU A 93 2.27 15.39 4.07
N ALA A 94 3.08 16.17 3.36
CA ALA A 94 2.71 16.71 2.05
C ALA A 94 2.48 15.61 1.00
N SER A 95 3.27 14.52 1.06
CA SER A 95 3.12 13.38 0.15
C SER A 95 1.83 12.61 0.43
N LYS A 96 1.47 12.42 1.71
CA LYS A 96 0.19 11.79 2.08
C LYS A 96 -1.00 12.62 1.63
N ALA A 97 -0.96 13.94 1.82
CA ALA A 97 -2.02 14.83 1.35
C ALA A 97 -2.19 14.79 -0.18
N ALA A 98 -1.06 14.81 -0.93
CA ALA A 98 -1.09 14.68 -2.39
C ALA A 98 -1.69 13.34 -2.83
N LEU A 99 -1.33 12.24 -2.16
CA LEU A 99 -1.89 10.91 -2.44
C LEU A 99 -3.41 10.87 -2.22
N VAL A 100 -3.90 11.40 -1.10
CA VAL A 100 -5.34 11.47 -0.78
C VAL A 100 -6.09 12.25 -1.85
N GLN A 101 -5.59 13.44 -2.17
CA GLN A 101 -6.23 14.31 -3.15
C GLN A 101 -6.31 13.63 -4.53
N TYR A 102 -5.21 13.02 -4.98
CA TYR A 102 -5.18 12.34 -6.26
C TYR A 102 -6.08 11.10 -6.29
N ALA A 103 -6.08 10.29 -5.22
CA ALA A 103 -6.95 9.12 -5.11
C ALA A 103 -8.43 9.51 -5.24
N GLN A 104 -8.86 10.57 -4.55
CA GLN A 104 -10.23 11.07 -4.64
C GLN A 104 -10.59 11.53 -6.05
N GLN A 105 -9.68 12.22 -6.75
CA GLN A 105 -9.89 12.65 -8.13
C GLN A 105 -10.00 11.47 -9.09
N VAL A 106 -9.13 10.47 -8.95
CA VAL A 106 -9.14 9.25 -9.76
C VAL A 106 -10.44 8.47 -9.56
N TYR A 107 -10.84 8.29 -8.30
CA TYR A 107 -12.07 7.55 -7.96
C TYR A 107 -13.36 8.29 -8.31
N ALA A 108 -13.32 9.62 -8.40
CA ALA A 108 -14.47 10.40 -8.85
C ALA A 108 -14.61 10.45 -10.38
N SER A 109 -13.53 10.22 -11.13
CA SER A 109 -13.47 10.56 -12.57
C SER A 109 -13.29 9.36 -13.50
N PHE A 110 -12.55 8.32 -13.07
CA PHE A 110 -12.10 7.26 -13.97
C PHE A 110 -12.55 5.86 -13.57
N VAL A 111 -12.61 5.58 -12.26
CA VAL A 111 -12.90 4.23 -11.73
C VAL A 111 -13.70 4.37 -10.44
N GLU A 112 -14.49 3.38 -10.07
CA GLU A 112 -15.25 3.44 -8.82
C GLU A 112 -14.34 3.38 -7.57
N ALA A 113 -14.90 3.72 -6.41
CA ALA A 113 -14.24 3.50 -5.14
C ALA A 113 -13.94 2.00 -4.95
N PRO A 114 -12.83 1.64 -4.27
CA PRO A 114 -12.53 0.23 -4.01
C PRO A 114 -13.64 -0.43 -3.19
N ALA A 115 -13.89 -1.73 -3.40
CA ALA A 115 -14.87 -2.49 -2.65
C ALA A 115 -14.56 -2.48 -1.14
N GLN A 116 -13.27 -2.57 -0.80
CA GLN A 116 -12.79 -2.36 0.58
C GLN A 116 -11.46 -1.63 0.56
N SER A 117 -11.20 -0.84 1.61
CA SER A 117 -9.93 -0.14 1.78
C SER A 117 -9.50 -0.08 3.23
N PHE A 118 -8.18 -0.11 3.45
CA PHE A 118 -7.55 -0.12 4.75
C PHE A 118 -6.37 0.85 4.77
N THR A 119 -6.15 1.51 5.90
CA THR A 119 -4.98 2.38 6.09
C THR A 119 -4.20 2.03 7.35
N VAL A 120 -2.88 2.19 7.30
CA VAL A 120 -1.99 2.10 8.45
C VAL A 120 -1.17 3.38 8.51
N GLY A 121 -0.94 3.90 9.72
CA GLY A 121 -0.34 5.22 9.91
C GLY A 121 -1.37 6.34 9.72
N GLY A 122 -0.99 7.56 10.08
CA GLY A 122 -1.87 8.72 10.00
C GLY A 122 -1.73 9.49 8.69
N GLY A 123 -2.69 10.35 8.37
CA GLY A 123 -2.69 11.25 7.21
C GLY A 123 -3.40 10.73 5.97
N LEU A 124 -4.02 9.55 6.03
CA LEU A 124 -4.81 8.92 4.96
C LEU A 124 -6.26 8.66 5.37
N GLU A 125 -6.73 9.24 6.47
CA GLU A 125 -8.03 8.95 7.10
C GLU A 125 -9.22 9.28 6.20
N ALA A 126 -9.04 10.18 5.23
CA ALA A 126 -10.04 10.49 4.22
C ALA A 126 -10.27 9.35 3.20
N LEU A 127 -9.39 8.34 3.16
CA LEU A 127 -9.53 7.17 2.30
C LEU A 127 -10.05 5.94 3.07
N ALA A 128 -9.56 5.72 4.30
CA ALA A 128 -10.10 4.72 5.23
C ALA A 128 -9.64 5.04 6.66
N PRO A 129 -10.36 4.57 7.71
CA PRO A 129 -9.92 4.71 9.10
C PRO A 129 -8.56 4.05 9.36
N ALA A 130 -7.67 4.76 10.05
CA ALA A 130 -6.36 4.25 10.41
C ALA A 130 -6.47 3.11 11.44
N GLN A 131 -5.74 2.01 11.19
CA GLN A 131 -5.60 0.88 12.11
C GLN A 131 -4.15 0.43 12.25
N THR A 132 -3.89 -0.50 13.16
CA THR A 132 -2.55 -1.08 13.31
C THR A 132 -2.22 -1.96 12.10
N ALA A 133 -0.92 -2.13 11.80
CA ALA A 133 -0.49 -3.02 10.71
C ALA A 133 -1.04 -4.44 10.89
N LYS A 134 -1.00 -4.98 12.12
CA LYS A 134 -1.57 -6.29 12.43
C LYS A 134 -3.08 -6.34 12.15
N ALA A 135 -3.84 -5.35 12.63
CA ALA A 135 -5.29 -5.32 12.39
C ALA A 135 -5.61 -5.20 10.89
N MET A 136 -4.81 -4.44 10.13
CA MET A 136 -4.95 -4.35 8.67
C MET A 136 -4.68 -5.68 7.98
N LEU A 137 -3.61 -6.39 8.34
CA LEU A 137 -3.28 -7.69 7.74
C LEU A 137 -4.36 -8.75 8.06
N ASP A 138 -4.83 -8.78 9.30
CA ASP A 138 -5.89 -9.70 9.73
C ASP A 138 -7.23 -9.37 9.00
N ALA A 139 -7.55 -8.09 8.81
CA ALA A 139 -8.73 -7.65 8.06
C ALA A 139 -8.62 -7.95 6.56
N LEU A 140 -7.43 -7.77 5.97
CA LEU A 140 -7.17 -8.07 4.56
C LEU A 140 -7.33 -9.56 4.26
N GLU A 141 -6.78 -10.43 5.11
CA GLU A 141 -6.93 -11.88 4.96
C GLU A 141 -8.42 -12.28 4.96
N LYS A 142 -9.16 -11.77 5.96
CA LYS A 142 -10.60 -12.02 6.06
C LYS A 142 -11.34 -11.50 4.83
N ALA A 143 -11.05 -10.28 4.37
CA ALA A 143 -11.69 -9.69 3.21
C ALA A 143 -11.47 -10.50 1.93
N VAL A 144 -10.25 -10.98 1.71
CA VAL A 144 -9.92 -11.84 0.56
C VAL A 144 -10.67 -13.18 0.63
N ARG A 145 -10.70 -13.80 1.81
CA ARG A 145 -11.42 -15.05 2.05
C ARG A 145 -12.92 -14.92 1.81
N ASP A 146 -13.53 -13.84 2.30
CA ASP A 146 -14.93 -13.55 2.08
C ASP A 146 -15.22 -13.31 0.58
N ALA A 147 -14.35 -12.58 -0.11
CA ALA A 147 -14.49 -12.32 -1.55
C ALA A 147 -14.35 -13.61 -2.40
N LEU A 148 -13.48 -14.53 -2.02
CA LEU A 148 -13.29 -15.79 -2.72
C LEU A 148 -14.43 -16.79 -2.48
N SER A 149 -14.97 -16.85 -1.26
CA SER A 149 -16.12 -17.71 -0.95
C SER A 149 -17.42 -17.23 -1.59
N GLY A 150 -17.59 -15.91 -1.77
CA GLY A 150 -18.72 -15.34 -2.52
C GLY A 150 -18.70 -15.66 -4.03
N ASN A 151 -17.56 -16.08 -4.57
CA ASN A 151 -17.40 -16.44 -5.99
C ASN A 151 -17.60 -17.95 -6.26
N GLU A 152 -17.87 -18.78 -5.24
CA GLU A 152 -18.17 -20.22 -5.39
C GLU A 152 -19.64 -20.49 -5.78
N VAL A 153 -20.24 -19.65 -6.65
CA VAL A 153 -21.61 -19.86 -7.14
C VAL A 153 -21.62 -20.72 -8.40
N GLU A 154 -22.09 -21.98 -8.23
CA GLU A 154 -22.60 -22.99 -9.20
C GLU A 154 -21.95 -23.17 -10.58
#